data_AF-A0A4Q5QD47-F1
#
_entry.id   AF-A0A4Q5QD47-F1
#
_cell.length_a   1.000
_cell.length_b   1.000
_cell.length_c   1.000
_cell.angle_alpha   90.00
_cell.angle_beta   90.00
_cell.angle_gamma   90.00
#
_symmetry.space_group_name_H-M   'P 1'
#
loop_
_entity.id
_entity.type
_entity.pdbx_description
1 polymer ?
#
loop_
_entity_poly.entity_id
_entity_poly.type
_entity_poly.pdbx_seq_one_letter_code
_entity_poly.pdbx_strand_id
1 'polypeptide(L)' 'MNDLGEIEKGEVALRVDEQKVAGTLLQPETPVPGFLFVHGWGGDQAEDLGYAEELARLGCVC' A
#
# COMPACT_ATOMS: atom_id res chain seq x y z
N MET A 1 23.34 -0.39 -9.59
CA MET A 1 22.17 0.08 -10.36
C MET A 1 21.22 -1.10 -10.33
N ASN A 2 20.28 -1.08 -9.39
CA ASN A 2 19.57 -2.27 -8.93
C ASN A 2 18.74 -2.85 -10.07
N ASP A 3 18.92 -4.16 -10.28
CA ASP A 3 18.01 -5.01 -11.01
C ASP A 3 16.64 -4.90 -10.32
N LEU A 4 15.73 -4.13 -10.92
CA LEU A 4 14.34 -4.16 -10.51
C LEU A 4 13.82 -5.47 -11.10
N GLY A 5 13.89 -6.55 -10.30
CA GLY A 5 13.38 -7.87 -10.68
C GLY A 5 11.97 -7.78 -11.28
N GLU A 6 11.56 -8.81 -12.02
CA GLU A 6 10.31 -8.78 -12.78
C GLU A 6 9.12 -8.33 -11.91
N ILE A 7 8.30 -7.43 -12.47
CA ILE A 7 7.09 -6.94 -11.82
C ILE A 7 5.93 -7.82 -12.29
N GLU A 8 5.31 -8.53 -11.36
CA GLU A 8 4.05 -9.21 -11.60
C GLU A 8 2.91 -8.19 -11.67
N LYS A 9 2.11 -8.26 -12.74
CA LYS A 9 0.94 -7.41 -12.93
C LYS A 9 -0.34 -8.24 -12.83
N GLY A 10 -1.22 -7.86 -11.90
CA GLY A 10 -2.52 -8.48 -11.69
C GLY A 10 -3.68 -7.48 -11.71
N GLU A 11 -4.90 -7.99 -11.80
CA GLU A 11 -6.12 -7.23 -11.58
C GLU A 11 -6.65 -7.50 -10.17
N VAL A 12 -7.12 -6.46 -9.50
CA VAL A 12 -7.76 -6.55 -8.18
C VAL A 12 -9.12 -5.88 -8.22
N ALA A 13 -10.00 -6.29 -7.32
CA ALA A 13 -11.25 -5.57 -7.12
C ALA A 13 -11.61 -5.46 -5.65
N LEU A 14 -11.77 -4.22 -5.20
CA LEU A 14 -12.08 -3.87 -3.83
C LEU A 14 -13.60 -3.70 -3.71
N ARG A 15 -14.22 -4.39 -2.77
CA ARG A 15 -15.62 -4.12 -2.40
C ARG A 15 -15.65 -2.95 -1.43
N VAL A 16 -16.41 -1.91 -1.76
CA VAL A 16 -16.64 -0.73 -0.93
C VAL A 16 -18.14 -0.52 -0.89
N ASP A 17 -18.75 -0.84 0.25
CA ASP A 17 -20.21 -0.94 0.41
C ASP A 17 -20.87 -1.78 -0.71
N GLU A 18 -21.82 -1.22 -1.44
CA GLU A 18 -22.52 -1.87 -2.57
C GLU A 18 -21.75 -1.72 -3.90
N GLN A 19 -20.58 -1.08 -3.88
CA GLN A 19 -19.77 -0.81 -5.06
C GLN A 19 -18.55 -1.73 -5.16
N LYS A 20 -18.06 -1.86 -6.39
CA LYS A 20 -16.82 -2.59 -6.70
C LYS A 20 -15.87 -1.65 -7.42
N VAL A 21 -14.71 -1.41 -6.80
CA VAL A 21 -13.63 -0.60 -7.37
C VAL A 21 -12.63 -1.54 -8.04
N ALA A 22 -12.48 -1.44 -9.35
CA ALA A 22 -11.46 -2.17 -10.09
C ALA A 22 -10.09 -1.50 -9.89
N GLY A 23 -9.04 -2.31 -9.81
CA GLY A 23 -7.66 -1.83 -9.66
C GLY A 23 -6.67 -2.75 -10.37
N THR A 24 -5.45 -2.26 -10.52
CA THR A 24 -4.30 -3.04 -11.00
C THR A 24 -3.31 -3.16 -9.84
N LEU A 25 -2.84 -4.38 -9.57
CA LEU A 25 -1.79 -4.65 -8.59
C LEU A 25 -0.46 -4.86 -9.33
N LEU A 26 0.57 -4.16 -8.90
CA LEU A 26 1.95 -4.35 -9.35
C LEU A 26 2.76 -4.86 -8.16
N GLN A 27 3.30 -6.07 -8.26
CA GLN A 27 4.08 -6.69 -7.19
C GLN A 27 5.50 -6.99 -7.68
N PRO A 28 6.55 -6.55 -6.95
CA PRO A 28 7.91 -6.97 -7.26
C PRO A 28 8.14 -8.45 -6.94
N GLU A 29 9.08 -9.09 -7.65
CA GLU A 29 9.48 -10.49 -7.39
C GLU A 29 9.87 -10.74 -5.93
N THR A 30 10.62 -9.82 -5.32
CA THR A 30 10.91 -9.86 -3.88
C THR A 30 9.91 -8.97 -3.15
N PRO A 31 8.97 -9.53 -2.37
CA PRO A 31 7.94 -8.74 -1.71
C PRO A 31 8.54 -7.82 -0.64
N VAL A 32 8.14 -6.56 -0.68
CA VAL A 32 8.41 -5.56 0.37
C VAL A 32 7.13 -5.40 1.20
N PRO A 33 7.18 -5.39 2.54
CA PRO A 33 6.00 -5.17 3.37
C PRO A 33 5.34 -3.83 3.02
N GLY A 34 4.05 -3.86 2.70
CA GLY A 34 3.23 -2.69 2.40
C GLY A 34 2.21 -2.46 3.49
N PHE A 35 2.12 -1.24 4.00
CA PHE A 35 1.08 -0.77 4.90
C PHE A 35 0.22 0.26 4.18
N LEU A 36 -1.09 0.23 4.41
CA LEU A 36 -2.01 1.24 3.92
C LEU A 36 -2.74 1.83 5.13
N PHE A 37 -2.52 3.11 5.38
CA PHE A 37 -3.21 3.84 6.43
C PHE A 37 -4.56 4.34 5.91
N VAL A 38 -5.64 3.95 6.58
CA VAL A 38 -7.01 4.38 6.26
C VAL A 38 -7.63 4.93 7.52
N HIS A 39 -7.78 6.24 7.57
CA HIS A 39 -8.43 6.92 8.68
C HIS A 39 -9.95 6.98 8.49
N GLY A 40 -10.66 7.01 9.62
CA GLY A 40 -12.12 7.11 9.66
C GLY A 40 -12.62 8.54 9.67
N TRP A 41 -13.91 8.71 9.94
CA TRP A 41 -14.53 10.02 10.08
C TRP A 41 -13.87 10.84 11.20
N GLY A 42 -13.40 12.04 10.86
CA GLY A 42 -12.78 12.97 11.81
C GLY A 42 -11.29 12.73 12.08
N GLY A 43 -10.69 11.68 11.50
CA GLY A 43 -9.24 11.50 11.50
C GLY A 43 -8.60 12.17 10.28
N ASP A 44 -7.28 12.35 10.32
CA ASP A 44 -6.51 12.88 9.20
C ASP A 44 -5.13 12.21 9.05
N GLN A 45 -4.47 12.48 7.94
CA GLN A 45 -3.17 11.92 7.60
C GLN A 45 -2.07 12.29 8.61
N ALA A 46 -2.17 13.42 9.31
CA ALA A 46 -1.13 13.86 10.24
C ALA A 46 -1.01 12.92 11.45
N GLU A 47 -2.12 12.29 11.86
CA GLU A 47 -2.14 11.28 12.92
C GLU A 47 -1.42 9.99 12.50
N ASP A 48 -1.51 9.60 11.22
CA ASP A 48 -0.92 8.37 10.68
C ASP A 48 0.57 8.51 10.34
N LEU A 49 1.02 9.71 9.97
CA LEU A 49 2.38 9.96 9.48
C LEU A 49 3.49 9.54 10.45
N GLY A 50 3.26 9.67 11.76
CA GLY A 50 4.24 9.24 12.77
C GLY A 50 4.54 7.74 12.70
N TYR A 51 3.48 6.92 12.61
CA TYR A 51 3.62 5.47 12.46
C TYR A 51 4.16 5.07 11.09
N ALA A 52 3.73 5.75 10.03
CA ALA A 52 4.24 5.52 8.69
C ALA A 52 5.76 5.77 8.61
N GLU A 53 6.26 6.83 9.28
CA GLU A 53 7.70 7.12 9.33
C GLU A 53 8.48 6.02 10.08
N GLU A 54 7.98 5.55 11.22
CA GLU A 54 8.60 4.45 11.97
C GLU A 54 8.69 3.16 11.15
N LEU A 55 7.62 2.79 10.44
CA LEU A 55 7.58 1.61 9.59
C LEU A 55 8.45 1.75 8.33
N ALA A 56 8.48 2.94 7.72
CA ALA A 56 9.34 3.23 6.57
C ALA A 56 10.83 3.09 6.93
N ARG A 57 11.22 3.46 8.15
CA ARG A 57 12.59 3.25 8.67
C ARG A 57 12.97 1.78 8.81
N LEU A 58 11.99 0.88 8.92
CA LEU A 58 12.17 -0.58 8.90
C LEU A 58 12.18 -1.17 7.48
N GLY A 59 12.04 -0.35 6.45
CA GLY A 59 12.05 -0.75 5.05
C GLY A 59 10.67 -1.09 4.47
N CYS A 60 9.59 -0.68 5.13
CA CYS A 60 8.23 -0.87 4.63
C CYS A 60 7.82 0.25 3.66
N VAL A 61 6.96 -0.09 2.70
CA VAL A 61 6.21 0.91 1.93
C VAL A 61 4.95 1.26 2.73
N CYS A 62 4.67 2.55 2.91
CA CYS A 62 3.54 3.04 3.71
C CYS A 62 2.74 4.07 2.92
#